data_AF-A0A931YFU3-F1
#
_entry.id   AF-A0A931YFU3-F1
#
_cell.length_a   1.000
_cell.length_b   1.000
_cell.length_c   1.000
_cell.angle_alpha   90.00
_cell.angle_beta   90.00
_cell.angle_gamma   90.00
#
_symmetry.space_group_name_H-M   'P 1'
#
loop_
_entity.id
_entity.type
_entity.pdbx_description
1 polymer ?
#
loop_
_entity_poly.entity_id
_entity_poly.type
_entity_poly.pdbx_seq_one_letter_code
_entity_poly.pdbx_strand_id
1 'polypeptide(L)'
;MARRGVLMLLGWTLVAAMAVPAWAAEPAPAGQPVLLAQARAPIVAQQQPPRQQPRLISLDFKDADINNILRILAEFSGLNIVTSDDVKGKVTVKLQNVPWQQALDSVVRAAKLAYVQEGNIIRVD
;
A
#
# COMPACT_ATOMS: atom_id res chain seq x y z
N MET A 1 -23.80 -63.69 -37.32
CA MET A 1 -24.16 -63.41 -38.74
C MET A 1 -24.91 -62.08 -38.75
N ALA A 2 -24.25 -60.95 -38.99
CA ALA A 2 -23.92 -60.35 -40.29
C ALA A 2 -25.09 -59.56 -40.92
N ARG A 3 -24.77 -58.31 -41.30
CA ARG A 3 -25.35 -57.44 -42.37
C ARG A 3 -26.34 -56.37 -41.90
N ARG A 4 -25.94 -55.08 -41.93
CA ARG A 4 -26.02 -54.09 -43.06
C ARG A 4 -27.49 -53.74 -43.33
N GLY A 5 -27.98 -52.53 -43.10
CA GLY A 5 -27.70 -51.24 -43.78
C GLY A 5 -29.04 -50.45 -43.76
N VAL A 6 -29.02 -49.11 -43.63
CA VAL A 6 -29.29 -48.15 -44.74
C VAL A 6 -30.74 -48.26 -45.27
N LEU A 7 -31.63 -47.26 -45.35
CA LEU A 7 -31.57 -45.79 -45.39
C LEU A 7 -33.02 -45.24 -45.14
N MET A 8 -33.11 -44.04 -44.56
CA MET A 8 -34.04 -42.91 -44.78
C MET A 8 -35.38 -43.14 -45.53
N LEU A 9 -36.47 -42.51 -45.05
CA LEU A 9 -37.09 -41.31 -45.66
C LEU A 9 -38.40 -40.90 -44.94
N LEU A 10 -38.39 -39.66 -44.44
CA LEU A 10 -39.42 -38.59 -44.54
C LEU A 10 -40.84 -38.74 -43.98
N GLY A 11 -41.24 -37.69 -43.24
CA GLY A 11 -42.60 -37.12 -43.27
C GLY A 11 -43.43 -37.40 -42.02
N TRP A 12 -43.20 -36.68 -40.91
CA TRP A 12 -44.00 -35.55 -40.45
C TRP A 12 -45.53 -35.67 -40.60
N THR A 13 -46.20 -36.02 -39.49
CA THR A 13 -47.49 -35.44 -39.12
C THR A 13 -47.54 -35.21 -37.62
N LEU A 14 -47.95 -33.99 -37.29
CA LEU A 14 -48.13 -33.39 -35.98
C LEU A 14 -49.40 -33.94 -35.31
N VAL A 15 -49.44 -33.94 -33.97
CA VAL A 15 -50.49 -33.32 -33.13
C VAL A 15 -50.38 -33.91 -31.73
N ALA A 16 -50.18 -33.03 -30.75
CA ALA A 16 -51.03 -32.95 -29.57
C ALA A 16 -50.58 -31.78 -28.70
N ALA A 17 -51.43 -30.75 -28.64
CA ALA A 17 -51.43 -29.77 -27.59
C ALA A 17 -51.86 -30.44 -26.28
N MET A 18 -51.10 -30.27 -25.21
CA MET A 18 -51.60 -30.31 -23.83
C MET A 18 -50.68 -29.41 -23.00
N ALA A 19 -51.29 -28.46 -22.30
CA ALA A 19 -50.61 -27.42 -21.57
C ALA A 19 -50.33 -27.83 -20.11
N VAL A 20 -49.21 -27.29 -19.60
CA VAL A 20 -48.82 -27.00 -18.19
C VAL A 20 -48.58 -28.20 -17.23
N PRO A 21 -47.62 -28.11 -16.26
CA PRO A 21 -47.62 -27.09 -15.21
C PRO A 21 -46.28 -26.34 -15.00
N ALA A 22 -46.38 -25.09 -14.55
CA ALA A 22 -45.31 -24.15 -14.23
C ALA A 22 -44.49 -24.50 -12.96
N TRP A 23 -44.28 -25.78 -12.69
CA TRP A 23 -43.42 -26.28 -11.60
C TRP A 23 -42.32 -27.24 -12.08
N ALA A 24 -42.29 -27.56 -13.37
CA ALA A 24 -41.27 -28.40 -13.99
C ALA A 24 -40.20 -27.51 -14.65
N ALA A 25 -39.38 -26.85 -13.83
CA ALA A 25 -38.13 -26.27 -14.29
C ALA A 25 -36.99 -27.19 -13.84
N GLU A 26 -36.73 -28.21 -14.64
CA GLU A 26 -35.58 -29.10 -14.54
C GLU A 26 -35.03 -29.31 -15.96
N PRO A 27 -33.77 -29.71 -16.16
CA PRO A 27 -32.51 -29.23 -15.62
C PRO A 27 -31.72 -28.46 -16.71
N ALA A 28 -30.61 -27.83 -16.34
CA ALA A 28 -29.64 -27.32 -17.32
C ALA A 28 -29.10 -28.45 -18.23
N PRO A 29 -28.78 -28.16 -19.51
CA PRO A 29 -27.58 -28.77 -20.06
C PRO A 29 -26.71 -27.78 -20.83
N ALA A 30 -25.50 -27.63 -20.28
CA ALA A 30 -24.20 -27.68 -20.95
C ALA A 30 -24.11 -27.18 -22.41
N GLY A 31 -23.32 -26.13 -22.59
CA GLY A 31 -22.55 -25.96 -23.81
C GLY A 31 -22.38 -24.53 -24.30
N GLN A 32 -21.66 -23.69 -23.54
CA GLN A 32 -20.73 -22.72 -24.12
C GLN A 32 -19.71 -22.28 -23.06
N PRO A 33 -18.46 -22.03 -23.49
CA PRO A 33 -17.26 -22.32 -22.72
C PRO A 33 -17.05 -21.35 -21.55
N VAL A 34 -16.67 -21.93 -20.41
CA VAL A 34 -15.99 -21.24 -19.32
C VAL A 34 -14.68 -20.70 -19.89
N LEU A 35 -14.69 -19.50 -20.47
CA LEU A 35 -13.47 -18.76 -20.71
C LEU A 35 -12.99 -18.26 -19.36
N LEU A 36 -11.80 -18.70 -18.99
CA LEU A 36 -11.09 -18.49 -17.73
C LEU A 36 -10.86 -16.99 -17.42
N ALA A 37 -11.90 -16.26 -17.06
CA ALA A 37 -11.76 -15.04 -16.29
C ALA A 37 -11.96 -15.39 -14.80
N GLN A 38 -11.25 -16.36 -14.24
CA GLN A 38 -9.89 -16.13 -13.70
C GLN A 38 -9.29 -14.74 -13.98
N ALA A 39 -10.04 -13.66 -13.73
CA ALA A 39 -9.42 -12.50 -13.12
C ALA A 39 -9.10 -12.94 -11.69
N ARG A 40 -7.98 -13.65 -11.54
CA ARG A 40 -7.17 -13.55 -10.33
C ARG A 40 -7.01 -12.05 -10.12
N ALA A 41 -7.88 -11.45 -9.31
CA ALA A 41 -7.63 -10.12 -8.83
C ALA A 41 -6.21 -10.20 -8.28
N PRO A 42 -5.25 -9.40 -8.79
CA PRO A 42 -3.95 -9.38 -8.18
C PRO A 42 -4.22 -9.11 -6.71
N ILE A 43 -3.60 -9.93 -5.88
CA ILE A 43 -3.41 -9.70 -4.47
C ILE A 43 -2.55 -8.42 -4.39
N VAL A 44 -3.10 -7.27 -4.77
CA VAL A 44 -2.73 -6.00 -4.20
C VAL A 44 -3.38 -6.03 -2.83
N ALA A 45 -2.84 -6.92 -1.98
CA ALA A 45 -2.74 -6.64 -0.57
C ALA A 45 -2.28 -5.19 -0.53
N GLN A 46 -3.17 -4.30 -0.10
CA GLN A 46 -2.84 -2.92 0.14
C GLN A 46 -1.66 -2.99 1.09
N GLN A 47 -0.45 -2.83 0.54
CA GLN A 47 0.76 -2.74 1.31
C GLN A 47 0.60 -1.39 2.01
N GLN A 48 -0.13 -1.36 3.12
CA GLN A 48 0.03 -0.28 4.08
C GLN A 48 1.55 -0.23 4.28
N PRO A 49 2.23 0.87 3.90
CA PRO A 49 3.66 0.97 4.11
C PRO A 49 3.89 0.60 5.58
N PRO A 50 4.87 -0.27 5.87
CA PRO A 50 5.09 -0.74 7.22
C PRO A 50 5.05 0.46 8.14
N ARG A 51 4.14 0.46 9.11
CA ARG A 51 4.00 1.56 10.08
C ARG A 51 5.38 1.72 10.68
N GLN A 52 6.12 2.73 10.23
CA GLN A 52 7.49 2.92 10.67
C GLN A 52 7.39 3.18 12.16
N GLN A 53 7.92 2.25 12.95
CA GLN A 53 7.87 2.39 14.40
C GLN A 53 8.59 3.70 14.75
N PRO A 54 7.99 4.54 15.62
CA PRO A 54 8.61 5.79 15.99
C PRO A 54 9.95 5.49 16.64
N ARG A 55 11.05 5.87 15.98
CA ARG A 55 12.39 5.74 16.53
C ARG A 55 12.57 6.79 17.63
N LEU A 56 12.78 6.33 18.86
CA LEU A 56 12.86 7.16 20.05
C LEU A 56 14.33 7.48 20.35
N ILE A 57 14.60 8.75 20.64
CA ILE A 57 15.93 9.27 20.93
C ILE A 57 15.96 9.89 22.34
N SER A 58 17.08 9.68 23.02
CA SER A 58 17.40 10.30 24.31
C SER A 58 18.75 10.99 24.17
N LEU A 59 18.78 12.30 24.43
CA LEU A 59 19.93 13.17 24.22
C LEU A 59 20.05 14.12 25.41
N ASP A 60 21.26 14.45 25.83
CA ASP A 60 21.49 15.55 26.78
C ASP A 60 22.69 16.35 26.29
N PHE A 61 22.43 17.55 25.80
CA PHE A 61 23.43 18.48 25.31
C PHE A 61 23.27 19.82 26.02
N LYS A 62 24.41 20.34 26.47
CA LYS A 62 24.51 21.68 27.05
C LYS A 62 25.48 22.50 26.22
N ASP A 63 25.05 23.69 25.82
CA ASP A 63 25.87 24.63 25.03
C ASP A 63 26.46 24.02 23.73
N ALA A 64 25.75 23.08 23.12
CA ALA A 64 26.23 22.37 21.94
C ALA A 64 25.92 23.14 20.66
N ASP A 65 26.81 23.02 19.67
CA ASP A 65 26.56 23.58 18.34
C ASP A 65 25.35 22.89 17.70
N ILE A 66 24.45 23.68 17.11
CA ILE A 66 23.24 23.14 16.48
C ILE A 66 23.54 22.20 15.32
N ASN A 67 24.61 22.44 14.54
CA ASN A 67 25.01 21.57 13.45
C ASN A 67 25.41 20.18 13.96
N ASN A 68 26.03 20.11 15.13
CA ASN A 68 26.40 18.83 15.74
C ASN A 68 25.16 18.03 16.14
N ILE A 69 24.14 18.68 16.71
CA ILE A 69 22.88 18.03 17.08
C ILE A 69 22.13 17.55 15.83
N LEU A 70 22.03 18.40 14.80
CA LEU A 70 21.38 18.06 13.53
C LEU A 70 22.07 16.88 12.84
N ARG A 71 23.42 16.83 12.86
CA ARG A 71 24.16 15.68 12.35
C ARG A 71 23.79 14.38 13.07
N ILE A 72 23.73 14.40 14.40
CA ILE A 72 23.35 13.21 15.19
C ILE A 72 21.92 12.78 14.87
N LEU A 73 21.00 13.73 14.68
CA LEU A 73 19.62 13.45 14.24
C LEU A 73 19.57 12.86 12.83
N ALA A 74 20.44 13.29 11.91
CA ALA A 74 20.57 12.71 10.57
C ALA A 74 20.99 11.24 10.65
N GLU A 75 22.04 10.94 11.42
CA GLU A 75 22.55 9.58 11.62
C GLU A 75 21.48 8.67 12.27
N PHE A 76 20.72 9.19 13.22
CA PHE A 76 19.68 8.42 13.93
C PHE A 76 18.42 8.17 13.08
N SER A 77 17.95 9.18 12.35
CA SER A 77 16.78 9.08 11.47
C SER A 77 17.05 8.24 10.23
N GLY A 78 18.31 8.21 9.77
CA GLY A 78 18.70 7.64 8.48
C GLY A 78 18.34 8.53 7.29
N LEU A 79 18.01 9.80 7.55
CA LEU A 79 17.71 10.81 6.53
C LEU A 79 18.93 11.72 6.33
N ASN A 80 19.02 12.30 5.14
CA ASN A 80 20.06 13.30 4.87
C ASN A 80 19.58 14.65 5.38
N ILE A 81 20.38 15.34 6.19
CA ILE A 81 20.07 16.70 6.66
C ILE A 81 21.08 17.67 6.05
N VAL A 82 20.57 18.71 5.40
CA VAL A 82 21.35 19.79 4.78
C VAL A 82 21.03 21.09 5.51
N THR A 83 22.05 21.77 6.02
CA THR A 83 21.92 23.04 6.71
C THR A 83 22.38 24.20 5.83
N SER A 84 21.68 25.34 5.93
CA SER A 84 22.07 26.59 5.29
C SER A 84 23.08 27.38 6.16
N ASP A 85 23.70 28.41 5.59
CA ASP A 85 24.69 29.25 6.29
C ASP A 85 24.12 30.03 7.49
N ASP A 86 22.79 30.14 7.58
CA ASP A 86 22.07 30.79 8.69
C ASP A 86 22.01 29.89 9.95
N VAL A 87 22.18 28.57 9.78
CA VAL A 87 22.08 27.59 10.87
C VAL A 87 23.34 27.62 11.74
N LYS A 88 23.42 28.63 12.59
CA LYS A 88 24.55 28.90 13.49
C LYS A 88 24.08 29.19 14.90
N GLY A 89 24.90 28.80 15.87
CA GLY A 89 24.67 29.09 17.28
C GLY A 89 24.68 27.84 18.16
N LYS A 90 24.46 28.09 19.45
CA LYS A 90 24.52 27.08 20.50
C LYS A 90 23.15 26.88 21.10
N VAL A 91 22.78 25.63 21.34
CA VAL A 91 21.53 25.26 21.99
C VAL A 91 21.79 24.28 23.12
N THR A 92 20.91 24.33 24.12
CA THR A 92 20.87 23.36 25.21
C THR A 92 19.59 22.55 25.04
N VAL A 93 19.72 21.24 24.92
CA VAL A 93 18.59 20.34 24.69
C VAL A 93 18.72 19.11 25.57
N LYS A 94 17.60 18.72 26.19
CA LYS A 94 17.49 17.48 26.96
C LYS A 94 16.24 16.74 26.54
N LEU A 95 16.43 15.58 25.93
CA LEU A 95 15.39 14.70 25.43
C LEU A 95 15.49 13.33 26.10
N GLN A 96 14.34 12.75 26.45
CA GLN A 96 14.26 11.40 26.98
C GLN A 96 13.10 10.68 26.32
N ASN A 97 13.41 9.60 25.60
CA ASN A 97 12.43 8.75 24.94
C ASN A 97 11.49 9.52 23.98
N VAL A 98 12.04 10.50 23.25
CA VAL A 98 11.29 11.38 22.37
C VAL A 98 11.36 10.89 20.93
N PRO A 99 10.28 10.88 20.14
CA PRO A 99 10.36 10.58 18.70
C PRO A 99 11.31 11.56 18.00
N TRP A 100 12.21 11.06 17.16
CA TRP A 100 13.22 11.91 16.50
C TRP A 100 12.63 13.07 15.68
N GLN A 101 11.43 12.91 15.10
CA GLN A 101 10.74 13.99 14.38
C GLN A 101 10.36 15.15 15.32
N GLN A 102 9.87 14.80 16.50
CA GLN A 102 9.54 15.78 17.54
C GLN A 102 10.81 16.39 18.14
N ALA A 103 11.89 15.61 18.26
CA ALA A 103 13.20 16.11 18.66
C ALA A 103 13.73 17.16 17.69
N LEU A 104 13.71 16.86 16.38
CA LEU A 104 14.12 17.78 15.33
C LEU A 104 13.30 19.08 15.37
N ASP A 105 11.97 18.95 15.41
CA ASP A 105 11.07 20.10 15.51
C ASP A 105 11.38 20.97 16.75
N SER A 106 11.62 20.35 17.90
CA SER A 106 11.96 21.08 19.13
C SER A 106 13.30 21.83 19.04
N VAL A 107 14.32 21.21 18.46
CA VAL A 107 15.66 21.81 18.30
C VAL A 107 15.63 22.98 17.32
N VAL A 108 14.99 22.79 16.17
CA VAL A 108 14.87 23.81 15.11
C VAL A 108 14.07 25.00 15.63
N ARG A 109 12.94 24.76 16.32
CA ARG A 109 12.14 25.84 16.95
C ARG A 109 12.89 26.58 18.06
N ALA A 110 13.68 25.88 18.88
CA ALA A 110 14.47 26.51 19.93
C ALA A 110 15.50 27.50 19.35
N ALA A 111 16.01 27.22 18.16
CA ALA A 111 16.91 28.10 17.41
C ALA A 111 16.19 29.11 16.52
N LYS A 112 14.84 29.16 16.52
CA LYS A 112 14.01 29.99 15.62
C LYS A 112 14.22 29.72 14.13
N LEU A 113 14.66 28.51 13.80
CA LEU A 113 14.86 28.05 12.43
C LEU A 113 13.59 27.34 11.92
N ALA A 114 13.59 26.98 10.64
CA ALA A 114 12.60 26.14 10.02
C ALA A 114 13.26 24.94 9.32
N TYR A 115 12.46 23.93 8.98
CA TYR A 115 12.93 22.85 8.13
C TYR A 115 11.86 22.41 7.14
N VAL A 116 12.31 21.93 5.98
CA VAL A 116 11.47 21.37 4.93
C VAL A 116 11.96 19.97 4.61
N GLN A 117 11.06 18.98 4.66
CA GLN A 117 11.37 17.60 4.28
C GLN A 117 10.94 17.33 2.83
N GLU A 118 11.90 16.94 2.00
CA GLU A 118 11.72 16.54 0.62
C GLU A 118 12.18 15.09 0.43
N GLY A 119 11.26 14.16 0.66
CA GLY A 119 11.53 12.73 0.59
C GLY A 119 12.57 12.29 1.62
N ASN A 120 13.79 11.96 1.14
CA ASN A 120 14.91 11.47 1.96
C ASN A 120 15.88 12.57 2.40
N ILE A 121 15.56 13.84 2.11
CA ILE A 121 16.38 15.00 2.43
C ILE A 121 15.56 15.94 3.31
N ILE A 122 16.17 16.45 4.36
CA ILE A 122 15.65 17.52 5.21
C ILE A 122 16.55 18.72 5.03
N ARG A 123 15.97 19.85 4.63
CA ARG A 123 16.66 21.13 4.55
C ARG A 123 16.32 21.95 5.77
N VAL A 124 17.32 22.57 6.39
CA VAL A 124 17.16 23.47 7.54
C VAL A 124 17.67 24.85 7.14
N ASP A 125 16.84 25.86 7.39
CA ASP A 125 17.07 27.27 7.06
C ASP A 125 16.55 28.21 8.15
#